data_AF-A0A842NU77-F1
#
_entry.id   AF-A0A842NU77-F1
#
_cell.length_a   1.000
_cell.length_b   1.000
_cell.length_c   1.000
_cell.angle_alpha   90.00
_cell.angle_beta   90.00
_cell.angle_gamma   90.00
#
_symmetry.space_group_name_H-M   'P 1'
#
loop_
_entity.id
_entity.type
_entity.pdbx_description
1 polymer ?
#
loop_
_entity_poly.entity_id
_entity_poly.type
_entity_poly.pdbx_seq_one_letter_code
_entity_poly.pdbx_strand_id
1 'polypeptide(L)'
;MTKLDATAYLDNLGCAHVVYFHDDSKKTKETEYDFIKKGVEKQEHCFYTTQNPEKVLAQMKEFGIDTEASKEFLHMVEIPEKFEDYSKMILAKVDELPHDSTIRVISTHYFDFNSEKKTDRMAEIEQCVDDDFHKLQGNFVCSFAVQQITNEIRGRFLNQLLDSHTAIIFQTEKSGTEVFTLP
;
A
#
# COMPACT_ATOMS: atom_id res chain seq x y z
N MET A 1 25.37 9.11 0.02
CA MET A 1 24.19 8.50 -0.62
C MET A 1 23.13 9.57 -0.73
N THR A 2 22.69 9.89 -1.95
CA THR A 2 21.56 10.79 -2.19
C THR A 2 20.33 10.12 -1.59
N LYS A 3 19.62 10.79 -0.68
CA LYS A 3 18.35 10.27 -0.16
C LYS A 3 17.38 10.18 -1.33
N LEU A 4 16.91 8.96 -1.63
CA LEU A 4 15.86 8.75 -2.62
C LEU A 4 14.54 9.31 -2.08
N ASP A 5 13.73 9.87 -2.96
CA ASP A 5 12.37 10.32 -2.64
C ASP A 5 11.39 9.20 -3.00
N ALA A 6 10.79 8.58 -1.98
CA ALA A 6 9.82 7.48 -2.16
C ALA A 6 8.63 7.91 -3.04
N THR A 7 8.14 9.13 -2.85
CA THR A 7 7.01 9.67 -3.61
C THR A 7 7.38 9.85 -5.07
N ALA A 8 8.58 10.34 -5.35
CA ALA A 8 9.07 10.48 -6.73
C ALA A 8 9.28 9.11 -7.40
N TYR A 9 9.74 8.11 -6.66
CA TYR A 9 9.90 6.76 -7.18
C TYR A 9 8.55 6.11 -7.52
N LEU A 10 7.59 6.16 -6.59
CA LEU A 10 6.23 5.66 -6.78
C LEU A 10 5.53 6.28 -7.99
N ASP A 11 5.72 7.58 -8.23
CA ASP A 11 5.08 8.29 -9.35
C ASP A 11 5.67 7.94 -10.73
N ASN A 12 6.87 7.33 -10.77
CA ASN A 12 7.58 6.98 -12.02
C ASN A 12 7.54 5.48 -12.35
N LEU A 13 6.93 4.65 -11.50
CA LEU A 13 6.95 3.19 -11.61
C LEU A 13 6.06 2.63 -12.75
N GLY A 14 5.23 3.45 -13.37
CA GLY A 14 4.29 2.97 -14.40
C GLY A 14 3.27 2.01 -13.78
N CYS A 15 2.95 0.90 -14.45
CA CYS A 15 2.07 -0.11 -13.89
C CYS A 15 2.87 -1.06 -12.98
N ALA A 16 2.72 -0.94 -11.66
CA ALA A 16 3.56 -1.68 -10.70
C ALA A 16 2.86 -2.05 -9.40
N HIS A 17 3.15 -3.26 -8.92
CA HIS A 17 2.81 -3.75 -7.59
C HIS A 17 4.04 -3.62 -6.68
N VAL A 18 3.93 -2.83 -5.62
CA VAL A 18 5.07 -2.37 -4.80
C VAL A 18 4.81 -2.65 -3.34
N VAL A 19 5.79 -3.22 -2.65
CA VAL A 19 5.73 -3.34 -1.20
C VAL A 19 6.45 -2.16 -0.56
N TYR A 20 5.77 -1.50 0.38
CA TYR A 20 6.26 -0.33 1.11
C TYR A 20 6.36 -0.64 2.60
N PHE A 21 7.57 -0.90 3.06
CA PHE A 21 7.88 -1.11 4.47
C PHE A 21 8.20 0.20 5.17
N HIS A 22 7.53 0.46 6.29
CA HIS A 22 7.68 1.71 7.01
C HIS A 22 7.62 1.56 8.52
N ASP A 23 8.04 2.60 9.24
CA ASP A 23 8.00 2.66 10.70
C ASP A 23 6.71 3.28 11.27
N ASP A 24 5.76 3.66 10.40
CA ASP A 24 4.49 4.33 10.77
C ASP A 24 4.71 5.73 11.36
N SER A 25 5.85 6.33 11.02
CA SER A 25 6.14 7.73 11.34
C SER A 25 5.23 8.71 10.60
N LYS A 26 5.30 9.98 11.00
CA LYS A 26 4.66 11.06 10.23
C LYS A 26 5.09 11.05 8.76
N LYS A 27 6.36 10.75 8.48
CA LYS A 27 6.90 10.72 7.11
C LYS A 27 6.26 9.62 6.26
N THR A 28 5.87 8.51 6.88
CA THR A 28 5.09 7.45 6.24
C THR A 28 3.79 8.01 5.69
N LYS A 29 3.02 8.71 6.54
CA LYS A 29 1.74 9.29 6.17
C LYS A 29 1.87 10.39 5.13
N GLU A 30 2.90 11.23 5.24
CA GLU A 30 3.19 12.21 4.19
C GLU A 30 3.45 11.55 2.83
N THR A 31 4.18 10.43 2.80
CA THR A 31 4.46 9.67 1.57
C THR A 31 3.19 9.06 0.96
N GLU A 32 2.39 8.38 1.78
CA GLU A 32 1.12 7.80 1.34
C GLU A 32 0.14 8.86 0.84
N TYR A 33 0.01 9.99 1.54
CA TYR A 33 -0.91 11.06 1.17
C TYR A 33 -0.44 11.84 -0.04
N ASP A 34 0.86 12.10 -0.19
CA ASP A 34 1.39 12.72 -1.42
C ASP A 34 1.11 11.82 -2.64
N PHE A 35 1.24 10.51 -2.49
CA PHE A 35 0.96 9.57 -3.57
C PHE A 35 -0.51 9.61 -4.01
N ILE A 36 -1.44 9.66 -3.05
CA ILE A 36 -2.88 9.82 -3.30
C ILE A 36 -3.19 11.20 -3.90
N LYS A 37 -2.63 12.26 -3.32
CA LYS A 37 -2.84 13.64 -3.78
C LYS A 37 -2.49 13.80 -5.25
N LYS A 38 -1.33 13.29 -5.67
CA LYS A 38 -0.89 13.31 -7.07
C LYS A 38 -1.85 12.56 -8.00
N GLY A 39 -2.38 11.41 -7.57
CA GLY A 39 -3.34 10.65 -8.37
C GLY A 39 -4.65 11.40 -8.55
N VAL A 40 -5.19 11.94 -7.47
CA VAL A 40 -6.41 12.77 -7.48
C VAL A 40 -6.23 14.02 -8.36
N GLU A 41 -5.08 14.70 -8.28
CA GLU A 41 -4.75 15.86 -9.14
C GLU A 41 -4.69 15.48 -10.64
N LYS A 42 -4.38 14.22 -10.94
CA LYS A 42 -4.38 13.64 -12.30
C LYS A 42 -5.73 13.01 -12.68
N GLN A 43 -6.76 13.13 -11.83
CA GLN A 43 -8.08 12.50 -12.02
C GLN A 43 -8.01 10.96 -12.12
N GLU A 44 -7.08 10.34 -11.42
CA GLU A 44 -6.94 8.89 -11.29
C GLU A 44 -7.76 8.37 -10.10
N HIS A 45 -8.34 7.18 -10.21
CA HIS A 45 -9.10 6.58 -9.11
C HIS A 45 -8.15 6.09 -8.01
N CYS A 46 -8.13 6.79 -6.89
CA CYS A 46 -7.28 6.56 -5.74
C CYS A 46 -8.02 5.80 -4.64
N PHE A 47 -7.58 4.58 -4.32
CA PHE A 47 -8.12 3.74 -3.26
C PHE A 47 -7.18 3.74 -2.06
N TYR A 48 -7.71 3.99 -0.86
CA TYR A 48 -6.94 3.91 0.38
C TYR A 48 -7.65 2.98 1.36
N THR A 49 -6.99 1.88 1.72
CA THR A 49 -7.54 0.94 2.70
C THR A 49 -7.13 1.33 4.12
N THR A 50 -8.05 1.28 5.08
CA THR A 50 -7.78 1.63 6.48
C THR A 50 -8.81 1.05 7.43
N GLN A 51 -8.41 0.79 8.68
CA GLN A 51 -9.32 0.42 9.76
C GLN A 51 -10.11 1.63 10.31
N ASN A 52 -9.72 2.86 9.97
CA ASN A 52 -10.39 4.08 10.43
C ASN A 52 -10.45 5.14 9.32
N PRO A 53 -11.46 5.07 8.43
CA PRO A 53 -11.62 6.01 7.32
C PRO A 53 -11.78 7.47 7.76
N GLU A 54 -12.57 7.73 8.80
CA GLU A 54 -12.84 9.08 9.28
C GLU A 54 -11.56 9.79 9.74
N LYS A 55 -10.73 9.07 10.51
CA LYS A 55 -9.43 9.59 10.97
C LYS A 55 -8.51 9.88 9.80
N VAL A 56 -8.41 8.96 8.84
CA VAL A 56 -7.52 9.14 7.67
C VAL A 56 -7.99 10.30 6.80
N LEU A 57 -9.30 10.45 6.57
CA LEU A 57 -9.84 11.57 5.81
C LEU A 57 -9.55 12.92 6.49
N ALA A 58 -9.69 13.01 7.81
CA ALA A 58 -9.31 14.21 8.56
C ALA A 58 -7.82 14.53 8.38
N GLN A 59 -6.95 13.53 8.46
CA GLN A 59 -5.51 13.67 8.26
C GLN A 59 -5.15 14.10 6.82
N MET A 60 -5.80 13.51 5.81
CA MET A 60 -5.65 13.89 4.40
C MET A 60 -6.05 15.35 4.16
N LYS A 61 -7.13 15.80 4.81
CA LYS A 61 -7.58 17.20 4.75
C LYS A 61 -6.58 18.15 5.38
N GLU A 62 -6.05 17.83 6.56
CA GLU A 62 -5.00 18.60 7.22
C GLU A 62 -3.70 18.64 6.39
N PHE A 63 -3.40 17.55 5.68
CA PHE A 63 -2.27 17.47 4.76
C PHE A 63 -2.44 18.35 3.50
N GLY A 64 -3.68 18.76 3.18
CA GLY A 64 -4.00 19.64 2.05
C GLY A 64 -4.56 18.91 0.84
N ILE A 65 -5.21 17.76 1.04
CA ILE A 65 -6.06 17.11 0.03
C ILE A 65 -7.49 17.61 0.22
N ASP A 66 -8.11 18.14 -0.84
CA ASP A 66 -9.53 18.51 -0.80
C ASP A 66 -10.41 17.26 -0.92
N THR A 67 -10.63 16.57 0.20
CA THR A 67 -11.40 15.32 0.26
C THR A 67 -12.84 15.49 -0.23
N GLU A 68 -13.40 16.69 -0.18
CA GLU A 68 -14.78 16.96 -0.61
C GLU A 68 -14.88 17.11 -2.13
N ALA A 69 -13.97 17.88 -2.72
CA ALA A 69 -13.88 18.01 -4.18
C ALA A 69 -13.41 16.71 -4.86
N SER A 70 -12.71 15.86 -4.12
CA SER A 70 -12.09 14.64 -4.66
C SER A 70 -12.95 13.38 -4.53
N LYS A 71 -14.20 13.46 -4.05
CA LYS A 71 -15.06 12.29 -3.75
C LYS A 71 -15.27 11.32 -4.92
N GLU A 72 -15.16 11.80 -6.15
CA GLU A 72 -15.25 10.95 -7.35
C GLU A 72 -14.00 10.08 -7.53
N PHE A 73 -12.83 10.62 -7.17
CA PHE A 73 -11.52 10.00 -7.39
C PHE A 73 -10.90 9.42 -6.12
N LEU A 74 -11.34 9.82 -4.93
CA LEU A 74 -10.83 9.32 -3.65
C LEU A 74 -11.81 8.33 -3.01
N HIS A 75 -11.40 7.07 -2.97
CA HIS A 75 -12.17 5.93 -2.50
C HIS A 75 -11.57 5.40 -1.21
N MET A 76 -12.26 5.59 -0.08
CA MET A 76 -11.86 5.00 1.18
C MET A 76 -12.43 3.59 1.31
N VAL A 77 -11.58 2.60 1.57
CA VAL A 77 -11.99 1.21 1.79
C VAL A 77 -11.75 0.85 3.25
N GLU A 78 -12.83 0.70 4.00
CA GLU A 78 -12.74 0.25 5.39
C GLU A 78 -12.33 -1.23 5.44
N ILE A 79 -11.24 -1.54 6.13
CA ILE A 79 -10.77 -2.90 6.36
C ILE A 79 -11.02 -3.32 7.81
N PRO A 80 -11.31 -4.60 8.08
CA PRO A 80 -11.57 -5.07 9.42
C PRO A 80 -10.30 -5.07 10.29
N GLU A 81 -10.48 -5.03 11.61
CA GLU A 81 -9.39 -5.12 12.59
C GLU A 81 -8.71 -6.50 12.60
N LYS A 82 -9.47 -7.55 12.27
CA LYS A 82 -8.98 -8.93 12.28
C LYS A 82 -8.48 -9.33 10.91
N PHE A 83 -7.28 -9.89 10.88
CA PHE A 83 -6.64 -10.39 9.67
C PHE A 83 -7.49 -11.46 8.96
N GLU A 84 -8.14 -12.35 9.72
CA GLU A 84 -8.95 -13.43 9.16
C GLU A 84 -10.15 -12.90 8.35
N ASP A 85 -10.74 -11.79 8.80
CA ASP A 85 -11.85 -11.15 8.11
C ASP A 85 -11.33 -10.35 6.91
N TYR A 86 -10.19 -9.67 7.06
CA TYR A 86 -9.50 -8.99 5.98
C TYR A 86 -9.17 -9.96 4.83
N SER A 87 -8.62 -11.11 5.16
CA SER A 87 -8.19 -12.15 4.21
C SER A 87 -9.31 -12.73 3.36
N LYS A 88 -10.57 -12.59 3.80
CA LYS A 88 -11.77 -13.00 3.07
C LYS A 88 -12.34 -11.88 2.21
N MET A 89 -12.13 -10.63 2.63
CA MET A 89 -12.70 -9.44 1.99
C MET A 89 -11.85 -8.94 0.82
N ILE A 90 -10.52 -8.97 0.97
CA ILE A 90 -9.61 -8.23 0.08
C ILE A 90 -9.69 -8.69 -1.38
N LEU A 91 -9.79 -10.00 -1.64
CA LEU A 91 -9.85 -10.53 -3.00
C LEU A 91 -11.08 -10.00 -3.76
N ALA A 92 -12.25 -10.00 -3.12
CA ALA A 92 -13.46 -9.43 -3.71
C ALA A 92 -13.32 -7.92 -3.97
N LYS A 93 -12.57 -7.19 -3.12
CA LYS A 93 -12.32 -5.76 -3.32
C LYS A 93 -11.38 -5.47 -4.48
N VAL A 94 -10.42 -6.35 -4.72
CA VAL A 94 -9.50 -6.26 -5.87
C VAL A 94 -10.26 -6.52 -7.17
N ASP A 95 -11.16 -7.52 -7.18
CA ASP A 95 -12.04 -7.82 -8.31
C ASP A 95 -13.01 -6.67 -8.68
N GLU A 96 -13.33 -5.81 -7.72
CA GLU A 96 -14.22 -4.66 -7.90
C GLU A 96 -13.50 -3.41 -8.46
N LEU A 97 -12.17 -3.44 -8.61
CA LEU A 97 -11.40 -2.30 -9.09
C LEU A 97 -11.72 -1.98 -10.57
N PRO A 98 -11.75 -0.71 -10.98
CA PRO A 98 -12.03 -0.35 -12.36
C PRO A 98 -10.87 -0.76 -13.28
N HIS A 99 -11.22 -1.42 -14.38
CA HIS A 99 -10.25 -1.93 -15.37
C HIS A 99 -10.02 -0.97 -16.55
N ASP A 100 -10.93 -0.01 -16.75
CA ASP A 100 -10.93 0.96 -17.85
C ASP A 100 -10.36 2.32 -17.46
N SER A 101 -9.86 2.44 -16.21
CA SER A 101 -9.32 3.67 -15.64
C SER A 101 -7.96 3.44 -15.01
N THR A 102 -7.14 4.50 -14.95
CA THR A 102 -5.90 4.48 -14.17
C THR A 102 -6.21 4.56 -12.68
N ILE A 103 -5.64 3.64 -11.90
CA ILE A 103 -5.85 3.56 -10.45
C ILE A 103 -4.57 3.77 -9.65
N ARG A 104 -4.72 4.22 -8.41
CA ARG A 104 -3.67 4.20 -7.38
C ARG A 104 -4.23 3.56 -6.12
N VAL A 105 -3.61 2.52 -5.62
CA VAL A 105 -4.04 1.83 -4.41
C VAL A 105 -2.96 1.94 -3.34
N ILE A 106 -3.33 2.42 -2.16
CA ILE A 106 -2.59 2.21 -0.91
C ILE A 106 -3.37 1.18 -0.10
N SER A 107 -2.84 -0.04 -0.01
CA SER A 107 -3.35 -1.07 0.89
C SER A 107 -2.56 -1.02 2.20
N THR A 108 -3.18 -0.61 3.32
CA THR A 108 -2.48 -0.58 4.61
C THR A 108 -2.63 -1.89 5.38
N HIS A 109 -1.52 -2.37 5.95
CA HIS A 109 -1.45 -3.63 6.68
C HIS A 109 -0.90 -3.39 8.09
N TYR A 110 -1.82 -3.10 9.02
CA TYR A 110 -1.53 -2.93 10.45
C TYR A 110 -1.89 -4.17 11.28
N PHE A 111 -1.70 -5.36 10.70
CA PHE A 111 -1.99 -6.63 11.36
C PHE A 111 -0.73 -7.21 11.99
N ASP A 112 -0.87 -7.85 13.17
CA ASP A 112 0.22 -8.62 13.76
C ASP A 112 0.56 -9.85 12.89
N PHE A 113 1.68 -9.77 12.16
CA PHE A 113 2.30 -10.88 11.45
C PHE A 113 3.25 -11.61 12.42
N ASN A 114 2.66 -12.41 13.29
CA ASN A 114 3.34 -13.11 14.38
C ASN A 114 3.27 -14.64 14.30
N SER A 115 2.76 -15.19 13.19
CA SER A 115 2.69 -16.64 12.96
C SER A 115 2.84 -16.95 11.48
N GLU A 116 3.40 -18.13 11.19
CA GLU A 116 3.59 -18.61 9.81
C GLU A 116 2.27 -18.68 9.05
N LYS A 117 1.19 -19.13 9.70
CA LYS A 117 -0.14 -19.20 9.10
C LYS A 117 -0.61 -17.84 8.56
N LYS A 118 -0.37 -16.76 9.30
CA LYS A 118 -0.77 -15.41 8.87
C LYS A 118 0.10 -14.90 7.73
N THR A 119 1.41 -15.11 7.81
CA THR A 119 2.34 -14.67 6.75
C THR A 119 2.14 -15.46 5.46
N ASP A 120 1.90 -16.77 5.56
CA ASP A 120 1.60 -17.63 4.40
C ASP A 120 0.30 -17.18 3.74
N ARG A 121 -0.75 -16.93 4.54
CA ARG A 121 -2.02 -16.43 4.01
C ARG A 121 -1.89 -15.05 3.37
N MET A 122 -1.03 -14.18 3.91
CA MET A 122 -0.76 -12.88 3.31
C MET A 122 -0.03 -13.04 1.98
N ALA A 123 1.00 -13.90 1.92
CA ALA A 123 1.69 -14.20 0.67
C ALA A 123 0.75 -14.76 -0.42
N GLU A 124 -0.19 -15.64 -0.04
CA GLU A 124 -1.24 -16.12 -0.96
C GLU A 124 -2.10 -14.97 -1.50
N ILE A 125 -2.50 -14.02 -0.63
CA ILE A 125 -3.27 -12.84 -1.04
C ILE A 125 -2.46 -11.99 -2.00
N GLU A 126 -1.19 -11.70 -1.69
CA GLU A 126 -0.32 -10.88 -2.53
C GLU A 126 -0.10 -11.52 -3.90
N GLN A 127 0.03 -12.85 -3.96
CA GLN A 127 0.11 -13.57 -5.22
C GLN A 127 -1.20 -13.45 -6.03
N CYS A 128 -2.36 -13.60 -5.39
CA CYS A 128 -3.63 -13.40 -6.08
C CYS A 128 -3.79 -11.96 -6.58
N VAL A 129 -3.38 -10.97 -5.78
CA VAL A 129 -3.37 -9.57 -6.20
C VAL A 129 -2.48 -9.40 -7.43
N ASP A 130 -1.26 -9.93 -7.40
CA ASP A 130 -0.32 -9.83 -8.53
C ASP A 130 -0.85 -10.50 -9.81
N ASP A 131 -1.42 -11.71 -9.70
CA ASP A 131 -2.00 -12.46 -10.83
C ASP A 131 -3.11 -11.68 -11.55
N ASP A 132 -3.91 -10.90 -10.80
CA ASP A 132 -4.98 -10.07 -11.34
C ASP A 132 -4.53 -8.64 -11.66
N PHE A 133 -3.49 -8.14 -10.99
CA PHE A 133 -3.01 -6.77 -11.13
C PHE A 133 -2.50 -6.45 -12.53
N HIS A 134 -1.93 -7.43 -13.24
CA HIS A 134 -1.53 -7.27 -14.64
C HIS A 134 -2.69 -6.87 -15.58
N LYS A 135 -3.95 -7.00 -15.14
CA LYS A 135 -5.17 -6.61 -15.86
C LYS A 135 -5.64 -5.20 -15.50
N LEU A 136 -5.05 -4.57 -14.48
CA LEU A 136 -5.36 -3.22 -14.02
C LEU A 136 -4.33 -2.24 -14.61
N GLN A 137 -4.73 -0.98 -14.79
CA GLN A 137 -3.82 0.09 -15.18
C GLN A 137 -3.54 0.94 -13.96
N GLY A 138 -2.33 0.91 -13.41
CA GLY A 138 -2.05 1.78 -12.26
C GLY A 138 -0.98 1.26 -11.30
N ASN A 139 -1.04 1.74 -10.07
CA ASN A 139 -0.08 1.39 -9.03
C ASN A 139 -0.80 0.75 -7.85
N PHE A 140 -0.27 -0.35 -7.34
CA PHE A 140 -0.74 -0.97 -6.10
C PHE A 140 0.40 -0.98 -5.09
N VAL A 141 0.21 -0.33 -3.95
CA VAL A 141 1.22 -0.19 -2.91
C VAL A 141 0.73 -0.90 -1.65
N CYS A 142 1.38 -2.02 -1.29
CA CYS A 142 1.14 -2.74 -0.06
C CYS A 142 2.00 -2.15 1.06
N SER A 143 1.37 -1.36 1.93
CA SER A 143 1.98 -0.58 2.99
C SER A 143 2.03 -1.37 4.30
N PHE A 144 3.24 -1.78 4.72
CA PHE A 144 3.48 -2.63 5.89
C PHE A 144 4.28 -1.89 6.96
N ALA A 145 3.72 -1.84 8.17
CA ALA A 145 4.44 -1.39 9.34
C ALA A 145 5.46 -2.45 9.81
N VAL A 146 6.76 -2.15 9.76
CA VAL A 146 7.84 -3.13 10.06
C VAL A 146 7.79 -3.69 11.48
N GLN A 147 7.28 -2.91 12.42
CA GLN A 147 7.06 -3.32 13.82
C GLN A 147 6.04 -4.45 13.97
N GLN A 148 5.19 -4.65 12.96
CA GLN A 148 4.17 -5.70 12.94
C GLN A 148 4.72 -7.06 12.48
N ILE A 149 6.00 -7.13 12.08
CA ILE A 149 6.66 -8.34 11.59
C ILE A 149 7.71 -8.80 12.60
N THR A 150 7.49 -9.95 13.24
CA THR A 150 8.41 -10.48 14.25
C THR A 150 9.74 -10.91 13.63
N ASN A 151 10.85 -10.75 14.36
CA ASN A 151 12.20 -11.09 13.87
C ASN A 151 12.32 -12.56 13.42
N GLU A 152 11.60 -13.47 14.08
CA GLU A 152 11.66 -14.92 13.82
C GLU A 152 11.15 -15.28 12.43
N ILE A 153 10.08 -14.62 11.97
CA ILE A 153 9.45 -14.93 10.68
C ILE A 153 9.79 -13.92 9.59
N ARG A 154 10.41 -12.78 9.95
CA ARG A 154 10.70 -11.68 9.02
C ARG A 154 11.42 -12.13 7.76
N GLY A 155 12.52 -12.86 7.89
CA GLY A 155 13.31 -13.28 6.71
C GLY A 155 12.49 -14.12 5.72
N ARG A 156 11.69 -15.06 6.24
CA ARG A 156 10.78 -15.88 5.44
C ARG A 156 9.68 -15.05 4.81
N PHE A 157 9.00 -14.22 5.59
CA PHE A 157 7.89 -13.43 5.11
C PHE A 157 8.32 -12.40 4.06
N LEU A 158 9.44 -11.71 4.29
CA LEU A 158 10.01 -10.80 3.30
C LEU A 158 10.31 -11.53 2.00
N ASN A 159 10.93 -12.72 2.04
CA ASN A 159 11.20 -13.51 0.83
C ASN A 159 9.92 -13.88 0.08
N GLN A 160 8.84 -14.24 0.78
CA GLN A 160 7.56 -14.55 0.13
C GLN A 160 6.95 -13.33 -0.58
N LEU A 161 7.13 -12.14 -0.02
CA LEU A 161 6.67 -10.90 -0.65
C LEU A 161 7.52 -10.50 -1.86
N LEU A 162 8.75 -11.00 -2.01
CA LEU A 162 9.59 -10.68 -3.17
C LEU A 162 9.04 -11.25 -4.47
N ASP A 163 8.32 -12.37 -4.40
CA ASP A 163 7.89 -13.10 -5.60
C ASP A 163 6.72 -12.41 -6.33
N SER A 164 5.98 -11.53 -5.64
CA SER A 164 4.74 -10.92 -6.12
C SER A 164 4.83 -9.40 -6.33
N HIS A 165 6.01 -8.79 -6.16
CA HIS A 165 6.18 -7.34 -6.22
C HIS A 165 7.30 -6.95 -7.20
N THR A 166 7.10 -5.84 -7.91
CA THR A 166 8.09 -5.28 -8.84
C THR A 166 9.17 -4.46 -8.12
N ALA A 167 8.84 -3.92 -6.95
CA ALA A 167 9.79 -3.14 -6.15
C ALA A 167 9.48 -3.20 -4.67
N ILE A 168 10.52 -2.96 -3.88
CA ILE A 168 10.46 -2.79 -2.44
C ILE A 168 10.96 -1.40 -2.08
N ILE A 169 10.21 -0.72 -1.22
CA ILE A 169 10.61 0.55 -0.62
C ILE A 169 10.67 0.35 0.89
N PHE A 170 11.82 0.63 1.50
CA PHE A 170 11.95 0.75 2.95
C PHE A 170 12.08 2.22 3.32
N GLN A 171 11.22 2.73 4.20
CA GLN A 171 11.31 4.09 4.74
C GLN A 171 11.27 4.07 6.26
N THR A 172 12.32 4.57 6.90
CA THR A 172 12.30 4.85 8.35
C THR A 172 12.89 6.22 8.62
N GLU A 173 12.53 6.84 9.74
CA GLU A 173 13.14 8.11 10.17
C GLU A 173 14.66 7.98 10.32
N LYS A 174 15.14 6.79 10.72
CA LYS A 174 16.56 6.52 11.00
C LYS A 174 17.39 6.29 9.74
N SER A 175 16.92 5.45 8.82
CA SER A 175 17.68 5.08 7.60
C SER A 175 17.33 5.96 6.39
N GLY A 176 16.23 6.72 6.44
CA GLY A 176 15.70 7.41 5.28
C GLY A 176 14.97 6.44 4.37
N THR A 177 15.03 6.68 3.05
CA THR A 177 14.37 5.85 2.03
C THR A 177 15.40 5.03 1.26
N GLU A 178 15.15 3.73 1.19
CA GLU A 178 15.91 2.74 0.42
C GLU A 178 14.94 2.06 -0.56
N VAL A 179 15.38 1.85 -1.80
CA VAL A 179 14.55 1.29 -2.87
C VAL A 179 15.29 0.14 -3.53
N PHE A 180 14.61 -0.98 -3.70
CA PHE A 180 15.10 -2.19 -4.35
C PHE A 180 14.13 -2.56 -5.46
N THR A 181 14.54 -2.43 -6.71
CA THR A 181 13.76 -2.92 -7.86
C THR A 181 14.08 -4.39 -8.06
N LEU A 182 13.04 -5.21 -8.18
CA LEU A 182 13.17 -6.65 -8.39
C LEU A 182 13.24 -6.96 -9.90
N PRO A 183 14.00 -7.99 -10.31
CA PRO A 183 14.27 -8.30 -11.71
C PRO A 183 13.03 -8.78 -12.48
#